data_AF-A0A0K8SMB1-F1
#
_entry.id   AF-A0A0K8SMB1-F1
#
_cell.length_a   1.000
_cell.length_b   1.000
_cell.length_c   1.000
_cell.angle_alpha   90.00
_cell.angle_beta   90.00
_cell.angle_gamma   90.00
#
_symmetry.space_group_name_H-M   'P 1'
#
loop_
_entity.id
_entity.type
_entity.pdbx_description
1 polymer ?
#
loop_
_entity_poly.entity_id
_entity_poly.type
_entity_poly.pdbx_seq_one_letter_code
_entity_poly.pdbx_strand_id
1 'polypeptide(L)'
;PRTVDTISRLNGVELHDNPWFCDCHLREAKLWLMNKVPYTITPMCSGGPERIIHRTFSQLDLEDFACKPTIRLDNRHIETGTGDNITLFCRVESTPEASVSWFGNNRLLINNSIINSYQRVYIVETGTFEKRSTLTIANAQETDSGEFYCIAENRAGNAE
;
A
#
# COMPACT_ATOMS: atom_id res chain seq x y z
N PRO A 1 18.22 -3.86 7.01
CA PRO A 1 19.68 -3.97 6.77
C PRO A 1 20.34 -2.58 6.81
N ARG A 2 21.17 -2.30 7.84
CA ARG A 2 21.83 -1.00 8.09
C ARG A 2 23.23 -0.90 7.46
N THR A 3 23.36 -1.37 6.22
CA THR A 3 24.68 -1.57 5.59
C THR A 3 25.38 -0.24 5.28
N VAL A 4 24.62 0.85 5.13
CA VAL A 4 25.12 2.13 4.59
C VAL A 4 25.29 3.23 5.66
N ASP A 5 24.60 3.13 6.80
CA ASP A 5 24.62 4.14 7.87
C ASP A 5 25.99 4.32 8.54
N THR A 6 26.89 3.35 8.38
CA THR A 6 28.20 3.32 9.05
C THR A 6 29.31 4.03 8.28
N ILE A 7 29.05 4.50 7.04
CA ILE A 7 30.09 4.98 6.14
C ILE A 7 30.19 6.52 6.19
N SER A 8 30.95 7.05 7.15
CA SER A 8 31.05 8.49 7.45
C SER A 8 32.07 9.27 6.61
N ARG A 9 32.91 8.60 5.81
CA ARG A 9 34.01 9.22 5.03
C ARG A 9 33.95 8.93 3.52
N LEU A 10 32.76 8.62 3.01
CA LEU A 10 32.60 8.22 1.62
C LEU A 10 32.54 9.44 0.71
N ASN A 11 33.47 9.51 -0.26
CA ASN A 11 33.59 10.65 -1.17
C ASN A 11 33.01 10.39 -2.57
N GLY A 12 32.63 9.15 -2.88
CA GLY A 12 32.07 8.74 -4.18
C GLY A 12 31.81 7.23 -4.21
N VAL A 13 30.80 6.82 -4.98
CA VAL A 13 30.46 5.41 -5.20
C VAL A 13 30.07 5.20 -6.66
N GLU A 14 30.61 4.14 -7.27
CA GLU A 14 30.21 3.67 -8.60
C GLU A 14 29.23 2.50 -8.43
N LEU A 15 27.98 2.69 -8.87
CA LEU A 15 26.90 1.73 -8.70
C LEU A 15 26.23 1.33 -10.04
N HIS A 16 26.74 1.81 -11.17
CA HIS A 16 26.23 1.42 -12.49
C HIS A 16 26.58 -0.04 -12.82
N ASP A 17 25.97 -0.59 -13.87
CA ASP A 17 26.18 -1.96 -14.36
C ASP A 17 25.96 -3.07 -13.32
N ASN A 18 25.09 -2.83 -12.35
CA ASN A 18 24.63 -3.82 -11.38
C ASN A 18 23.16 -4.18 -11.65
N PRO A 19 22.74 -5.43 -11.39
CA PRO A 19 21.37 -5.89 -11.61
C PRO A 19 20.44 -5.41 -10.49
N TRP A 20 20.17 -4.11 -10.42
CA TRP A 20 19.35 -3.52 -9.37
C TRP A 20 17.89 -3.97 -9.44
N PHE A 21 17.42 -4.62 -8.38
CA PHE A 21 16.02 -4.87 -8.14
C PHE A 21 15.41 -3.70 -7.34
N CYS A 22 14.72 -2.81 -8.04
CA CYS A 22 14.27 -1.52 -7.50
C CYS A 22 12.91 -1.60 -6.80
N ASP A 23 12.80 -2.44 -5.77
CA ASP A 23 11.57 -2.53 -4.97
C ASP A 23 11.65 -1.64 -3.71
N CYS A 24 10.69 -1.81 -2.79
CA CYS A 24 10.66 -1.08 -1.54
C CYS A 24 11.88 -1.31 -0.64
N HIS A 25 12.57 -2.45 -0.74
CA HIS A 25 13.72 -2.74 0.10
C HIS A 25 14.94 -1.89 -0.28
N LEU A 26 14.98 -1.39 -1.52
CA LEU A 26 16.04 -0.49 -2.00
C LEU A 26 15.74 0.99 -1.76
N ARG A 27 14.54 1.33 -1.27
CA ARG A 27 14.08 2.71 -1.05
C ARG A 27 15.00 3.52 -0.13
N GLU A 28 15.46 2.94 0.97
CA GLU A 28 16.37 3.62 1.90
C GLU A 28 17.75 3.87 1.28
N ALA A 29 18.25 2.94 0.47
CA ALA A 29 19.51 3.12 -0.26
C ALA A 29 19.38 4.25 -1.29
N LYS A 30 18.25 4.33 -2.00
CA LYS A 30 17.93 5.45 -2.90
C LYS A 30 17.89 6.78 -2.15
N LEU A 31 17.25 6.85 -0.98
CA LEU A 31 17.21 8.05 -0.14
C LEU A 31 18.61 8.50 0.28
N TRP A 32 19.46 7.55 0.68
CA TRP A 32 20.84 7.86 1.06
C TRP A 32 21.66 8.36 -0.14
N LEU A 33 21.54 7.73 -1.31
CA LEU A 33 22.24 8.12 -2.53
C LEU A 33 21.88 9.54 -2.97
N MET A 34 20.61 9.94 -2.85
CA MET A 34 20.17 11.30 -3.19
C MET A 34 20.76 12.38 -2.28
N ASN A 35 21.05 12.06 -1.01
CA ASN A 35 21.37 13.06 0.01
C ASN A 35 22.87 13.15 0.36
N LYS A 36 23.66 12.09 0.12
CA LYS A 36 25.00 11.94 0.71
C LYS A 36 26.13 11.76 -0.27
N VAL A 37 25.87 11.32 -1.50
CA VAL A 37 26.94 10.92 -2.42
C VAL A 37 26.69 11.49 -3.81
N PRO A 38 27.59 12.34 -4.34
CA PRO A 38 27.59 12.62 -5.75
C PRO A 38 28.00 11.35 -6.51
N TYR A 39 27.07 10.80 -7.29
CA TYR A 39 27.36 9.71 -8.23
C TYR A 39 27.52 10.29 -9.64
N THR A 40 28.55 9.86 -10.36
CA THR A 40 28.87 10.33 -11.73
C THR A 40 28.01 9.65 -12.78
N ILE A 41 27.60 8.41 -12.53
CA ILE A 41 26.75 7.60 -13.41
C ILE A 41 25.55 7.09 -12.61
N THR A 42 24.33 7.38 -13.08
CA THR A 42 23.10 6.95 -12.40
C THR A 42 22.86 5.45 -12.62
N PRO A 43 22.61 4.66 -11.55
CA PRO A 43 22.23 3.26 -11.70
C PRO A 43 20.90 3.09 -12.46
N MET A 44 20.72 1.93 -13.09
CA MET A 44 19.52 1.53 -13.81
C MET A 44 18.87 0.31 -13.17
N CYS A 45 17.54 0.29 -13.12
CA CYS A 45 16.77 -0.82 -12.60
C CYS A 45 16.68 -1.97 -13.62
N SER A 46 17.10 -3.18 -13.23
CA SER A 46 16.91 -4.39 -14.03
C SER A 46 15.71 -5.23 -13.57
N GLY A 47 15.17 -4.97 -12.38
CA GLY A 47 13.99 -5.63 -11.83
C GLY A 47 13.23 -4.74 -10.83
N GLY A 48 12.15 -5.27 -10.26
CA GLY A 48 11.20 -4.53 -9.42
C GLY A 48 9.84 -4.39 -10.11
N PRO A 49 9.02 -3.39 -9.74
CA PRO A 49 7.76 -3.10 -10.43
C PRO A 49 7.95 -2.88 -11.93
N GLU A 50 7.12 -3.52 -12.76
CA GLU A 50 7.27 -3.52 -14.22
C GLU A 50 7.44 -2.11 -14.82
N ARG A 51 6.71 -1.13 -14.28
CA ARG A 51 6.72 0.26 -14.76
C ARG A 51 8.08 0.96 -14.68
N ILE A 52 9.00 0.49 -13.83
CA ILE A 52 10.31 1.14 -13.60
C ILE A 52 11.50 0.35 -14.12
N ILE A 53 11.28 -0.82 -14.71
CA ILE A 53 12.37 -1.58 -15.32
C ILE A 53 12.98 -0.73 -16.45
N HIS A 54 14.31 -0.70 -16.54
CA HIS A 54 15.11 0.16 -17.43
C HIS A 54 15.07 1.67 -17.14
N ARG A 55 14.42 2.12 -16.06
CA ARG A 55 14.51 3.50 -15.59
C ARG A 55 15.77 3.69 -14.76
N THR A 56 16.35 4.89 -14.82
CA THR A 56 17.50 5.24 -13.99
C THR A 56 17.07 5.81 -12.66
N PHE A 57 17.92 5.70 -11.64
CA PHE A 57 17.61 6.22 -10.30
C PHE A 57 17.32 7.73 -10.35
N SER A 58 17.97 8.51 -11.22
CA SER A 58 17.70 9.95 -11.37
C SER A 58 16.31 10.28 -11.91
N GLN A 59 15.65 9.36 -12.61
CA GLN A 59 14.30 9.54 -13.17
C GLN A 59 13.18 9.15 -12.18
N LEU A 60 13.55 8.52 -11.07
CA LEU A 60 12.61 7.88 -10.14
C LEU A 60 12.60 8.60 -8.80
N ASP A 61 11.39 8.78 -8.28
CA ASP A 61 11.13 9.28 -6.93
C ASP A 61 11.18 8.13 -5.91
N LEU A 62 11.23 8.46 -4.62
CA LEU A 62 11.26 7.45 -3.55
C LEU A 62 10.02 6.55 -3.52
N GLU A 63 8.86 7.07 -3.94
CA GLU A 63 7.63 6.29 -4.01
C GLU A 63 7.66 5.27 -5.16
N ASP A 64 8.57 5.43 -6.12
CA ASP A 64 8.70 4.48 -7.22
C ASP A 64 9.35 3.17 -6.78
N PHE A 65 10.15 3.20 -5.72
CA PHE A 65 10.75 2.05 -5.07
C PHE A 65 9.69 1.43 -4.15
N ALA A 66 8.86 0.58 -4.74
CA ALA A 66 7.61 0.09 -4.16
C ALA A 66 7.53 -1.44 -4.14
N CYS A 67 6.83 -1.98 -3.14
CA CYS A 67 6.41 -3.37 -3.03
C CYS A 67 4.89 -3.44 -3.05
N LYS A 68 4.36 -4.49 -3.68
CA LYS A 68 2.93 -4.71 -3.79
C LYS A 68 2.30 -4.82 -2.39
N PRO A 69 1.12 -4.22 -2.14
CA PRO A 69 0.44 -4.36 -0.85
C PRO A 69 0.13 -5.82 -0.53
N THR A 70 0.04 -6.14 0.75
CA THR A 70 -0.45 -7.44 1.23
C THR A 70 -1.60 -7.22 2.20
N ILE A 71 -2.67 -8.01 2.05
CA ILE A 71 -3.87 -7.92 2.87
C ILE A 71 -3.93 -9.11 3.82
N ARG A 72 -4.22 -8.84 5.09
CA ARG A 72 -4.56 -9.85 6.10
C ARG A 72 -5.98 -9.60 6.58
N LEU A 73 -6.84 -10.59 6.34
CA LEU A 73 -8.23 -10.59 6.80
C LEU A 73 -8.30 -11.15 8.22
N ASP A 74 -9.00 -10.44 9.11
CA ASP A 74 -9.25 -10.91 10.47
C ASP A 74 -10.40 -11.94 10.48
N ASN A 75 -11.50 -11.66 9.77
CA ASN A 75 -12.66 -12.55 9.66
C ASN A 75 -13.06 -12.74 8.19
N ARG A 76 -13.35 -13.98 7.79
CA ARG A 76 -13.83 -14.32 6.44
C ARG A 76 -15.35 -14.48 6.36
N HIS A 77 -16.01 -14.62 7.51
CA HIS A 77 -17.45 -14.80 7.63
C HIS A 77 -17.94 -14.05 8.87
N ILE A 78 -19.05 -13.34 8.75
CA ILE A 78 -19.69 -12.59 9.83
C ILE A 78 -21.18 -12.85 9.75
N GLU A 79 -21.78 -13.15 10.90
CA GLU A 79 -23.22 -13.28 11.06
C GLU A 79 -23.69 -12.18 11.99
N THR A 80 -24.76 -11.48 11.61
CA THR A 80 -25.33 -10.37 12.37
C THR A 80 -26.85 -10.42 12.32
N GLY A 81 -27.50 -9.86 13.34
CA GLY A 81 -28.94 -9.64 13.30
C GLY A 81 -29.31 -8.43 12.45
N THR A 82 -30.54 -8.43 11.93
CA THR A 82 -31.15 -7.22 11.35
C THR A 82 -31.22 -6.12 12.40
N GLY A 83 -30.79 -4.92 12.05
CA GLY A 83 -30.73 -3.76 12.95
C GLY A 83 -29.38 -3.55 13.65
N ASP A 84 -28.52 -4.58 13.70
CA ASP A 84 -27.19 -4.47 14.29
C ASP A 84 -26.19 -3.79 13.35
N ASN A 85 -24.99 -3.49 13.85
CA ASN A 85 -23.92 -2.90 13.04
C ASN A 85 -22.94 -3.98 12.57
N ILE A 86 -22.69 -4.04 11.27
CA ILE A 86 -21.64 -4.89 10.69
C ILE A 86 -20.31 -4.16 10.76
N THR A 87 -19.26 -4.81 11.27
CA THR A 87 -17.90 -4.25 11.27
C THR A 87 -16.90 -5.22 10.64
N LEU A 88 -16.18 -4.75 9.63
CA LEU A 88 -15.17 -5.48 8.87
C LEU A 88 -13.80 -4.81 9.01
N PHE A 89 -12.74 -5.62 9.03
CA PHE A 89 -11.37 -5.16 9.20
C PHE A 89 -10.50 -5.59 8.02
N CYS A 90 -9.74 -4.66 7.48
CA CYS A 90 -8.76 -4.88 6.43
C CYS A 90 -7.40 -4.38 6.92
N ARG A 91 -6.47 -5.31 7.18
CA ARG A 91 -5.09 -4.99 7.56
C ARG A 91 -4.21 -5.05 6.33
N VAL A 92 -3.47 -3.99 6.07
CA VAL A 92 -2.67 -3.81 4.86
C VAL A 92 -1.24 -3.50 5.24
N GLU A 93 -0.30 -4.35 4.82
CA GLU A 93 1.13 -4.02 4.84
C GLU A 93 1.52 -3.52 3.44
N SER A 94 2.06 -2.31 3.35
CA SER A 94 2.38 -1.67 2.07
C SER A 94 3.59 -0.75 2.18
N THR A 95 4.39 -0.68 1.12
CA THR A 95 5.47 0.32 1.01
C THR A 95 5.62 0.73 -0.45
N PRO A 96 5.35 1.99 -0.84
CA PRO A 96 4.81 3.08 -0.02
C PRO A 96 3.38 2.80 0.47
N GLU A 97 2.86 3.69 1.31
CA GLU A 97 1.49 3.62 1.83
C GLU A 97 0.48 3.38 0.70
N ALA A 98 -0.42 2.42 0.91
CA ALA A 98 -1.50 2.09 -0.01
C ALA A 98 -2.78 2.89 0.29
N SER A 99 -3.52 3.22 -0.76
CA SER A 99 -4.93 3.60 -0.66
C SER A 99 -5.77 2.34 -0.44
N VAL A 100 -6.80 2.43 0.41
CA VAL A 100 -7.72 1.31 0.67
C VAL A 100 -9.12 1.70 0.24
N SER A 101 -9.77 0.85 -0.54
CA SER A 101 -11.14 1.02 -1.01
C SER A 101 -11.98 -0.17 -0.59
N TRP A 102 -13.20 0.07 -0.11
CA TRP A 102 -14.13 -0.99 0.27
C TRP A 102 -15.19 -1.20 -0.79
N PHE A 103 -15.52 -2.45 -1.04
CA PHE A 103 -16.58 -2.86 -1.94
C PHE A 103 -17.56 -3.77 -1.20
N GLY A 104 -18.85 -3.55 -1.44
CA GLY A 104 -19.93 -4.43 -1.00
C GLY A 104 -20.80 -4.76 -2.20
N ASN A 105 -21.00 -6.05 -2.49
CA ASN A 105 -21.74 -6.52 -3.67
C ASN A 105 -21.26 -5.85 -4.97
N ASN A 106 -19.93 -5.82 -5.14
CA ASN A 106 -19.22 -5.20 -6.27
C ASN A 106 -19.48 -3.69 -6.46
N ARG A 107 -19.98 -2.98 -5.43
CA ARG A 107 -20.16 -1.53 -5.46
C ARG A 107 -19.19 -0.86 -4.50
N LEU A 108 -18.55 0.21 -4.96
CA LEU A 108 -17.66 1.03 -4.14
C LEU A 108 -18.45 1.66 -2.98
N LEU A 109 -17.96 1.47 -1.76
CA LEU A 109 -18.51 2.04 -0.54
C LEU A 109 -17.76 3.33 -0.20
N ILE A 110 -18.50 4.43 -0.08
CA ILE A 110 -17.93 5.75 0.21
C ILE A 110 -18.12 6.06 1.69
N ASN A 111 -17.09 6.61 2.34
CA ASN A 111 -17.18 7.00 3.75
C ASN A 111 -18.29 8.03 3.98
N ASN A 112 -19.04 7.87 5.07
CA ASN A 112 -20.17 8.72 5.46
C ASN A 112 -21.28 8.81 4.40
N SER A 113 -21.41 7.77 3.56
CA SER A 113 -22.47 7.66 2.56
C SER A 113 -23.68 6.88 3.08
N ILE A 114 -24.81 7.11 2.42
CA ILE A 114 -26.09 6.49 2.73
C ILE A 114 -26.36 5.42 1.65
N ILE A 115 -26.48 4.15 2.05
CA ILE A 115 -26.81 3.05 1.11
C ILE A 115 -28.31 3.07 0.80
N ASN A 116 -29.14 3.26 1.84
CA ASN A 116 -30.58 3.43 1.77
C ASN A 116 -31.06 4.33 2.92
N SER A 117 -32.36 4.62 3.00
CA SER A 117 -32.94 5.57 3.97
C SER A 117 -32.55 5.37 5.44
N TYR A 118 -32.04 4.20 5.82
CA TYR A 118 -31.74 3.86 7.21
C TYR A 118 -30.32 3.32 7.44
N GLN A 119 -29.49 3.24 6.40
CA GLN A 119 -28.15 2.67 6.46
C GLN A 119 -27.07 3.68 6.16
N ARG A 120 -25.99 3.62 6.95
CA ARG A 120 -24.83 4.49 6.79
C ARG A 120 -23.54 3.69 6.81
N VAL A 121 -22.63 4.11 5.96
CA VAL A 121 -21.28 3.57 5.84
C VAL A 121 -20.32 4.47 6.60
N TYR A 122 -19.49 3.87 7.45
CA TYR A 122 -18.38 4.54 8.11
C TYR A 122 -17.09 3.78 7.78
N ILE A 123 -16.09 4.49 7.27
CA ILE A 123 -14.77 3.94 6.97
C ILE A 123 -13.75 4.74 7.78
N VAL A 124 -12.96 4.02 8.59
CA VAL A 124 -11.93 4.61 9.44
C VAL A 124 -10.60 3.92 9.15
N GLU A 125 -9.58 4.70 8.80
CA GLU A 125 -8.22 4.23 8.57
C GLU A 125 -7.28 4.66 9.69
N THR A 126 -6.40 3.77 10.10
CA THR A 126 -5.33 4.03 11.07
C THR A 126 -4.02 3.42 10.58
N GLY A 127 -2.89 4.07 10.86
CA GLY A 127 -1.58 3.64 10.37
C GLY A 127 -1.31 4.08 8.93
N THR A 128 -0.08 3.82 8.47
CA THR A 128 0.41 4.20 7.13
C THR A 128 0.95 2.99 6.38
N PHE A 129 2.12 2.47 6.77
CA PHE A 129 2.74 1.28 6.16
C PHE A 129 2.12 -0.03 6.66
N GLU A 130 1.74 -0.08 7.93
CA GLU A 130 0.87 -1.11 8.51
C GLU A 130 -0.49 -0.47 8.79
N LYS A 131 -1.33 -0.42 7.76
CA LYS A 131 -2.62 0.25 7.79
C LYS A 131 -3.71 -0.71 8.26
N ARG A 132 -4.63 -0.23 9.08
CA ARG A 132 -5.89 -0.90 9.43
C ARG A 132 -7.05 -0.02 8.97
N SER A 133 -7.78 -0.49 7.97
CA SER A 133 -9.04 0.09 7.52
C SER A 133 -10.21 -0.68 8.13
N THR A 134 -11.16 0.04 8.72
CA THR A 134 -12.35 -0.52 9.37
C THR A 134 -13.58 -0.01 8.63
N LEU A 135 -14.38 -0.93 8.10
CA LEU A 135 -15.68 -0.63 7.50
C LEU A 135 -16.77 -0.95 8.52
N THR A 136 -17.64 -0.01 8.79
CA THR A 136 -18.85 -0.21 9.61
C THR A 136 -20.08 0.16 8.79
N ILE A 137 -21.03 -0.78 8.69
CA ILE A 137 -22.35 -0.54 8.10
C ILE A 137 -23.35 -0.56 9.24
N ALA A 138 -23.98 0.59 9.50
CA ALA A 138 -24.97 0.72 10.55
C ALA A 138 -26.34 0.23 10.09
N ASN A 139 -27.08 -0.41 11.00
CA ASN A 139 -28.45 -0.90 10.78
C ASN A 139 -28.53 -1.92 9.62
N ALA A 140 -27.85 -3.04 9.79
CA ALA A 140 -27.80 -4.15 8.84
C ALA A 140 -29.20 -4.62 8.43
N GLN A 141 -29.38 -4.90 7.15
CA GLN A 141 -30.60 -5.43 6.56
C GLN A 141 -30.30 -6.78 5.91
N GLU A 142 -31.31 -7.64 5.79
CA GLU A 142 -31.14 -8.93 5.10
C GLU A 142 -30.63 -8.77 3.66
N THR A 143 -30.98 -7.66 2.99
CA THR A 143 -30.53 -7.31 1.64
C THR A 143 -29.03 -7.02 1.54
N ASP A 144 -28.34 -6.81 2.66
CA ASP A 144 -26.89 -6.59 2.68
C ASP A 144 -26.12 -7.90 2.62
N SER A 145 -26.80 -9.04 2.79
CA SER A 145 -26.17 -10.35 2.74
C SER A 145 -25.45 -10.53 1.40
N GLY A 146 -24.13 -10.66 1.45
CA GLY A 146 -23.31 -10.73 0.26
C GLY A 146 -21.83 -10.58 0.54
N GLU A 147 -21.06 -10.32 -0.52
CA GLU A 147 -19.61 -10.30 -0.47
C GLU A 147 -19.09 -8.88 -0.23
N PHE A 148 -18.20 -8.75 0.75
CA PHE A 148 -17.49 -7.52 1.05
C PHE A 148 -15.99 -7.77 1.01
N TYR A 149 -15.28 -6.89 0.33
CA TYR A 149 -13.83 -6.97 0.17
C TYR A 149 -13.20 -5.58 0.15
N CYS A 150 -11.91 -5.52 0.48
CA CYS A 150 -11.12 -4.31 0.39
C CYS A 150 -10.08 -4.47 -0.72
N ILE A 151 -9.83 -3.41 -1.48
CA ILE A 151 -8.71 -3.34 -2.41
C ILE A 151 -7.69 -2.36 -1.83
N ALA A 152 -6.44 -2.81 -1.72
CA ALA A 152 -5.30 -1.99 -1.36
C ALA A 152 -4.43 -1.72 -2.57
N GLU A 153 -4.12 -0.46 -2.90
CA GLU A 153 -3.36 -0.09 -4.09
C GLU A 153 -2.21 0.86 -3.75
N ASN A 154 -1.03 0.59 -4.31
CA ASN A 154 0.10 1.53 -4.32
C ASN A 154 0.81 1.50 -5.68
N ARG A 155 1.92 2.23 -5.81
CA ARG A 155 2.66 2.31 -7.07
C ARG A 155 3.22 0.96 -7.57
N ALA A 156 3.31 -0.08 -6.75
CA ALA A 156 3.73 -1.42 -7.22
C ALA A 156 2.57 -2.29 -7.72
N GLY A 157 1.31 -1.92 -7.43
CA GLY A 157 0.12 -2.65 -7.83
C GLY A 157 -0.91 -2.74 -6.71
N ASN A 158 -1.82 -3.72 -6.81
CA ASN A 158 -2.98 -3.86 -5.94
C ASN A 158 -3.14 -5.26 -5.32
N ALA A 159 -3.76 -5.34 -4.15
CA ALA A 159 -4.17 -6.60 -3.51
C ALA A 159 -5.65 -6.55 -3.14
N GLU A 160 -6.30 -7.72 -3.11
CA GLU A 160 -7.71 -7.97 -2.76
C GLU A 160 -7.78 -9.17 -1.79
#